data_AF-A0A3R9N2M7-F1
#
_entry.id   AF-A0A3R9N2M7-F1
#
_cell.length_a   1.000
_cell.length_b   1.000
_cell.length_c   1.000
_cell.angle_alpha   90.00
_cell.angle_beta   90.00
_cell.angle_gamma   90.00
#
_symmetry.space_group_name_H-M   'P 1'
#
loop_
_entity.id
_entity.type
_entity.pdbx_description
1 polymer ?
#
loop_
_entity_poly.entity_id
_entity_poly.type
_entity_poly.pdbx_seq_one_letter_code
_entity_poly.pdbx_strand_id
1 'polypeptide(L)'
;MNNALHGFVEQLHALAQRPTVAAEVKNINGQALFAALLNNELKAQAGEEGHRQADHVVGQYFKAVLLCRKNELAAALAQLQQADGLLDSLPAVTVDFVTLFQLSAWGNYRYKTQEGDVGIALLRRGLGISARLERQGFGPLIYRRIEQVQNIANILFRQQQVEAANQLLSNALTFVHTGRAQGLLLDDWDWATMRRVRTLQESTLEAVLSQLAAQNTQYMADAVYHNEYYHRVFFRGLLQELETDTYNRVVLYNWLYAKNSYFERGAEEFLRNALEFLADEAITAAYDVFKANLLAQAIWVSKQQATHRPELIGSIQDFAETTLVDRAGKAIRLVA
;
A
#
# COMPACT_ATOMS: atom_id res chain seq x y z
N MET A 1 -5.54 -24.48 23.21
CA MET A 1 -4.85 -23.25 22.79
C MET A 1 -3.32 -23.32 22.92
N ASN A 2 -2.73 -23.65 24.08
CA ASN A 2 -1.25 -23.78 24.21
C ASN A 2 -0.64 -24.78 23.20
N ASN A 3 -1.29 -25.93 22.98
CA ASN A 3 -0.82 -26.92 22.00
C ASN A 3 -0.91 -26.41 20.54
N ALA A 4 -1.89 -25.57 20.22
CA ALA A 4 -2.06 -25.04 18.87
C ALA A 4 -0.96 -24.04 18.51
N LEU A 5 -0.54 -23.19 19.45
CA LEU A 5 0.55 -22.25 19.23
C LEU A 5 1.92 -22.96 19.11
N HIS A 6 2.16 -23.98 19.93
CA HIS A 6 3.36 -24.82 19.77
C HIS A 6 3.39 -25.50 18.40
N GLY A 7 2.30 -26.18 18.01
CA GLY A 7 2.21 -26.83 16.70
C GLY A 7 2.31 -25.87 15.53
N PHE A 8 1.85 -24.62 15.69
CA PHE A 8 2.05 -23.55 14.71
C PHE A 8 3.54 -23.21 14.57
N VAL A 9 4.25 -22.97 15.67
CA VAL A 9 5.69 -22.64 15.66
C VAL A 9 6.54 -23.79 15.12
N GLU A 10 6.24 -25.03 15.49
CA GLU A 10 6.92 -26.21 14.93
C GLU A 10 6.80 -26.27 13.41
N GLN A 11 5.61 -25.97 12.88
CA GLN A 11 5.38 -25.95 11.45
C GLN A 11 6.04 -24.74 10.77
N LEU A 12 6.14 -23.57 11.42
CA LEU A 12 6.95 -22.45 10.91
C LEU A 12 8.42 -22.83 10.77
N HIS A 13 8.99 -23.52 11.76
CA HIS A 13 10.38 -24.00 11.67
C HIS A 13 10.56 -24.99 10.51
N ALA A 14 9.59 -25.91 10.32
CA ALA A 14 9.62 -26.83 9.19
C ALA A 14 9.52 -26.09 7.83
N LEU A 15 8.72 -25.02 7.76
CA LEU A 15 8.61 -24.18 6.56
C LEU A 15 9.92 -23.45 6.25
N ALA A 16 10.59 -22.87 7.26
CA ALA A 16 11.86 -22.16 7.08
C ALA A 16 13.00 -23.07 6.58
N GLN A 17 12.89 -24.38 6.80
CA GLN A 17 13.87 -25.37 6.34
C GLN A 17 13.62 -25.86 4.91
N ARG A 18 12.47 -25.52 4.30
CA ARG A 18 12.19 -25.96 2.93
C ARG A 18 13.13 -25.26 1.95
N PRO A 19 13.70 -25.99 0.98
CA PRO A 19 14.46 -25.35 -0.09
C PRO A 19 13.55 -24.37 -0.82
N THR A 20 13.98 -23.12 -0.95
CA THR A 20 13.22 -22.09 -1.66
C THR A 20 13.09 -22.49 -3.12
N VAL A 21 11.94 -23.05 -3.50
CA VAL A 21 11.59 -23.21 -4.91
C VAL A 21 11.24 -21.82 -5.40
N ALA A 22 12.13 -21.22 -6.18
CA ALA A 22 11.84 -19.96 -6.84
C ALA A 22 10.76 -20.20 -7.90
N ALA A 23 9.50 -20.10 -7.50
CA ALA A 23 8.41 -19.96 -8.45
C ALA A 23 8.64 -18.63 -9.18
N GLU A 24 9.11 -18.67 -10.43
CA GLU A 24 9.08 -17.53 -11.33
C GLU A 24 7.64 -17.20 -11.71
N VAL A 25 6.86 -16.72 -10.75
CA VAL A 25 5.65 -15.97 -11.11
C VAL A 25 6.15 -14.63 -11.59
N LYS A 26 6.11 -14.40 -12.91
CA LYS A 26 6.30 -13.07 -13.50
C LYS A 26 5.21 -12.15 -12.97
N ASN A 27 5.46 -11.57 -11.81
CA ASN A 27 4.60 -10.52 -11.28
C ASN A 27 4.70 -9.36 -12.27
N ILE A 28 3.60 -9.05 -12.94
CA ILE A 28 3.57 -7.92 -13.87
C ILE A 28 3.80 -6.68 -13.01
N ASN A 29 4.93 -6.03 -13.21
CA ASN A 29 5.30 -4.84 -12.47
C ASN A 29 4.32 -3.70 -12.82
N GLY A 30 3.27 -3.54 -12.00
CA GLY A 30 2.23 -2.53 -12.18
C GLY A 30 2.79 -1.11 -12.26
N GLN A 31 3.88 -0.83 -11.54
CA GLN A 31 4.55 0.48 -11.60
C GLN A 31 5.21 0.71 -12.97
N ALA A 32 5.89 -0.31 -13.52
CA ALA A 32 6.48 -0.23 -14.85
C ALA A 32 5.41 -0.09 -15.93
N LEU A 33 4.30 -0.83 -15.82
CA LEU A 33 3.17 -0.70 -16.74
C LEU A 33 2.52 0.69 -16.65
N PHE A 34 2.28 1.20 -15.45
CA PHE A 34 1.75 2.55 -15.23
C PHE A 34 2.67 3.60 -15.87
N ALA A 35 3.98 3.53 -15.60
CA ALA A 35 4.95 4.46 -16.15
C ALA A 35 5.01 4.41 -17.68
N ALA A 36 4.99 3.20 -18.26
CA ALA A 36 4.98 3.02 -19.71
C ALA A 36 3.73 3.64 -20.36
N LEU A 37 2.55 3.38 -19.81
CA LEU A 37 1.30 3.96 -20.32
C LEU A 37 1.30 5.48 -20.18
N LEU A 38 1.70 6.01 -19.02
CA LEU A 38 1.72 7.44 -18.77
C LEU A 38 2.70 8.18 -19.70
N ASN A 39 3.90 7.63 -19.92
CA ASN A 39 4.91 8.20 -20.81
C ASN A 39 4.47 8.16 -22.27
N ASN A 40 3.78 7.09 -22.69
CA ASN A 40 3.21 7.01 -24.03
C ASN A 40 2.17 8.12 -24.27
N GLU A 41 1.27 8.36 -23.31
CA GLU A 41 0.28 9.45 -23.42
C GLU A 41 0.96 10.82 -23.44
N LEU A 42 1.94 11.05 -22.56
CA LEU A 42 2.68 12.32 -22.55
C LEU A 42 3.40 12.58 -23.87
N LYS A 43 4.08 11.56 -24.40
CA LYS A 43 4.80 11.65 -25.68
C LYS A 43 3.84 11.87 -26.86
N ALA A 44 2.66 11.24 -26.84
CA ALA A 44 1.65 11.46 -27.87
C ALA A 44 1.13 12.90 -27.89
N GLN A 45 1.00 13.54 -26.72
CA GLN A 45 0.46 14.90 -26.61
C GLN A 45 1.51 16.01 -26.74
N ALA A 46 2.71 15.80 -26.19
CA ALA A 46 3.76 16.82 -26.11
C ALA A 46 4.88 16.65 -27.15
N GLY A 47 4.89 15.53 -27.88
CA GLY A 47 6.01 15.13 -28.74
C GLY A 47 7.26 14.72 -27.96
N GLU A 48 8.29 14.26 -28.68
CA GLU A 48 9.53 13.74 -28.09
C GLU A 48 10.29 14.78 -27.25
N GLU A 49 10.39 16.01 -27.74
CA GLU A 49 11.11 17.08 -27.02
C GLU A 49 10.36 17.48 -25.74
N GLY A 50 9.05 17.71 -25.83
CA GLY A 50 8.23 18.06 -24.66
C GLY A 50 8.24 16.95 -23.61
N HIS A 51 8.15 15.68 -24.03
CA HIS A 51 8.31 14.53 -23.15
C HIS A 51 9.68 14.53 -22.45
N ARG A 52 10.79 14.70 -23.19
CA ARG A 52 12.14 14.72 -22.60
C ARG A 52 12.31 15.85 -21.58
N GLN A 53 11.80 17.04 -21.88
CA GLN A 53 11.86 18.18 -20.97
C GLN A 53 11.04 17.94 -19.70
N ALA A 54 9.81 17.43 -19.85
CA ALA A 54 8.96 17.09 -18.71
C ALA A 54 9.57 15.98 -17.84
N ASP A 55 10.06 14.90 -18.45
CA ASP A 55 10.71 13.78 -17.75
C ASP A 55 11.95 14.25 -16.98
N HIS A 56 12.76 15.14 -17.57
CA HIS A 56 13.90 15.73 -16.87
C HIS A 56 13.49 16.45 -15.58
N VAL A 57 12.48 17.32 -15.65
CA VAL A 57 12.02 18.09 -14.48
C VAL A 57 11.35 17.19 -13.45
N VAL A 58 10.51 16.25 -13.89
CA VAL A 58 9.90 15.23 -13.02
C VAL A 58 10.96 14.40 -12.32
N GLY A 59 12.04 14.04 -13.00
CA GLY A 59 13.21 13.36 -12.44
C GLY A 59 13.86 14.14 -11.29
N GLN A 60 13.91 15.47 -11.34
CA GLN A 60 14.42 16.28 -10.22
C GLN A 60 13.50 16.24 -9.01
N TYR A 61 12.18 16.30 -9.21
CA TYR A 61 11.21 16.13 -8.12
C TYR A 61 11.30 14.74 -7.49
N PHE A 62 11.51 13.69 -8.29
CA PHE A 62 11.74 12.33 -7.76
C PHE A 62 13.01 12.25 -6.90
N LYS A 63 14.12 12.88 -7.31
CA LYS A 63 15.34 12.96 -6.48
C LYS A 63 15.06 13.62 -5.12
N ALA A 64 14.29 14.70 -5.09
CA ALA A 64 13.89 15.34 -3.84
C ALA A 64 13.07 14.40 -2.93
N VAL A 65 12.15 13.61 -3.50
CA VAL A 65 11.39 12.59 -2.75
C VAL A 65 12.33 11.52 -2.18
N LEU A 66 13.33 11.07 -2.93
CA LEU A 66 14.33 10.11 -2.43
C LEU A 66 15.16 10.70 -1.27
N LEU A 67 15.57 11.96 -1.35
CA LEU A 67 16.26 12.67 -0.26
C LEU A 67 15.37 12.76 0.99
N CYS A 68 14.08 13.08 0.83
CA CYS A 68 13.09 13.05 1.91
C CYS A 68 12.96 11.67 2.58
N ARG A 69 13.02 10.58 1.79
CA ARG A 69 12.97 9.21 2.33
C ARG A 69 14.20 8.85 3.16
N LYS A 70 15.36 9.42 2.81
CA LYS A 70 16.62 9.31 3.57
C LYS A 70 16.71 10.27 4.76
N ASN A 71 15.67 11.08 4.99
CA ASN A 71 15.65 12.13 6.00
C ASN A 71 16.69 13.26 5.78
N GLU A 72 17.15 13.45 4.54
CA GLU A 72 18.10 14.50 4.14
C GLU A 72 17.34 15.79 3.77
N LEU A 73 16.63 16.38 4.74
CA LEU A 73 15.61 17.41 4.47
C LEU A 73 16.16 18.72 3.89
N ALA A 74 17.36 19.14 4.29
CA ALA A 74 17.98 20.35 3.73
C ALA A 74 18.35 20.17 2.25
N ALA A 75 18.91 19.02 1.89
CA ALA A 75 19.22 18.67 0.50
C ALA A 75 17.94 18.51 -0.33
N ALA A 76 16.90 17.91 0.25
CA ALA A 76 15.60 17.79 -0.41
C ALA A 76 15.01 19.17 -0.73
N LEU A 77 15.07 20.13 0.20
CA LEU A 77 14.58 21.50 -0.02
C LEU A 77 15.32 22.19 -1.16
N ALA A 78 16.66 22.12 -1.16
CA ALA A 78 17.47 22.70 -2.23
C ALA A 78 17.13 22.07 -3.59
N GLN A 79 16.94 20.75 -3.65
CA GLN A 79 16.57 20.04 -4.86
C GLN A 79 15.17 20.43 -5.37
N LEU A 80 14.20 20.66 -4.48
CA LEU A 80 12.85 21.13 -4.84
C LEU A 80 12.91 22.54 -5.43
N GLN A 81 13.62 23.46 -4.79
CA GLN A 81 13.80 24.83 -5.26
C GLN A 81 14.49 24.88 -6.62
N GLN A 82 15.50 24.03 -6.83
CA GLN A 82 16.15 23.87 -8.13
C GLN A 82 15.16 23.38 -9.19
N ALA A 83 14.33 22.38 -8.87
CA ALA A 83 13.34 21.83 -9.80
C ALA A 83 12.26 22.88 -10.16
N ASP A 84 11.80 23.66 -9.18
CA ASP A 84 10.83 24.75 -9.40
C ASP A 84 11.38 25.80 -10.37
N GLY A 85 12.70 26.10 -10.30
CA GLY A 85 13.35 27.02 -11.24
C GLY A 85 13.42 26.53 -12.69
N LEU A 86 13.07 25.26 -12.96
CA LEU A 86 13.01 24.70 -14.33
C LEU A 86 11.62 24.83 -14.97
N LEU A 87 10.58 25.17 -14.19
CA LEU A 87 9.19 25.15 -14.66
C LEU A 87 8.91 26.16 -15.78
N ASP A 88 9.51 27.34 -15.72
CA ASP A 88 9.30 28.40 -16.71
C ASP A 88 9.84 28.02 -18.10
N SER A 89 10.68 26.99 -18.19
CA SER A 89 11.24 26.50 -19.46
C SER A 89 10.36 25.45 -20.14
N LEU A 90 9.28 25.00 -19.48
CA LEU A 90 8.45 23.91 -19.98
C LEU A 90 7.45 24.37 -21.05
N PRO A 91 7.19 23.54 -22.07
CA PRO A 91 6.08 23.73 -22.99
C PRO A 91 4.75 23.75 -22.24
N ALA A 92 3.83 24.65 -22.61
CA ALA A 92 2.54 24.80 -21.95
C ALA A 92 1.76 23.47 -21.80
N VAL A 93 1.85 22.59 -22.79
CA VAL A 93 1.20 21.27 -22.81
C VAL A 93 1.70 20.32 -21.72
N THR A 94 2.91 20.52 -21.18
CA THR A 94 3.49 19.65 -20.14
C THR A 94 3.40 20.24 -18.74
N VAL A 95 3.05 21.52 -18.60
CA VAL A 95 3.04 22.23 -17.31
C VAL A 95 2.16 21.51 -16.29
N ASP A 96 0.90 21.25 -16.63
CA ASP A 96 -0.03 20.55 -15.72
C ASP A 96 0.48 19.17 -15.32
N PHE A 97 1.06 18.43 -16.27
CA PHE A 97 1.67 17.14 -16.02
C PHE A 97 2.80 17.26 -15.00
N VAL A 98 3.76 18.16 -15.21
CA VAL A 98 4.89 18.35 -14.29
C VAL A 98 4.43 18.90 -12.93
N THR A 99 3.45 19.83 -12.91
CA THR A 99 2.86 20.36 -11.68
C THR A 99 2.27 19.25 -10.81
N LEU A 100 1.72 18.18 -11.38
CA LEU A 100 1.24 17.03 -10.60
C LEU A 100 2.36 16.38 -9.77
N PHE A 101 3.55 16.24 -10.34
CA PHE A 101 4.72 15.67 -9.65
C PHE A 101 5.34 16.67 -8.67
N GLN A 102 5.39 17.95 -9.03
CA GLN A 102 5.78 19.04 -8.14
C GLN A 102 4.95 19.01 -6.85
N LEU A 103 3.62 19.01 -6.96
CA LEU A 103 2.71 19.03 -5.81
C LEU A 103 2.87 17.79 -4.94
N SER A 104 3.12 16.62 -5.56
CA SER A 104 3.36 15.37 -4.84
C SER A 104 4.69 15.42 -4.07
N ALA A 105 5.75 15.96 -4.67
CA ALA A 105 7.07 16.08 -4.06
C ALA A 105 7.08 17.08 -2.90
N TRP A 106 6.49 18.26 -3.10
CA TRP A 106 6.28 19.23 -2.03
C TRP A 106 5.36 18.71 -0.94
N GLY A 107 4.29 17.99 -1.29
CA GLY A 107 3.41 17.34 -0.32
C GLY A 107 4.15 16.35 0.59
N ASN A 108 5.00 15.51 0.01
CA ASN A 108 5.86 14.60 0.77
C ASN A 108 6.89 15.35 1.63
N TYR A 109 7.49 16.43 1.13
CA TYR A 109 8.40 17.27 1.93
C TYR A 109 7.69 17.85 3.16
N ARG A 110 6.52 18.48 2.96
CA ARG A 110 5.71 19.05 4.05
C ARG A 110 5.27 18.01 5.07
N TYR A 111 4.90 16.82 4.60
CA TYR A 111 4.69 15.68 5.48
C TYR A 111 5.93 15.36 6.34
N LYS A 112 7.12 15.31 5.76
CA LYS A 112 8.36 15.01 6.49
C LYS A 112 8.73 16.12 7.48
N THR A 113 8.47 17.39 7.16
CA THR A 113 8.68 18.55 8.04
C THR A 113 7.56 18.79 9.05
N GLN A 114 6.63 17.84 9.21
CA GLN A 114 5.49 17.90 10.16
C GLN A 114 4.43 18.96 9.83
N GLU A 115 4.42 19.47 8.61
CA GLU A 115 3.40 20.40 8.08
C GLU A 115 2.31 19.61 7.33
N GLY A 116 1.66 18.68 8.04
CA GLY A 116 0.72 17.72 7.45
C GLY A 116 -0.44 18.36 6.67
N ASP A 117 -1.05 19.41 7.22
CA ASP A 117 -2.21 20.09 6.60
C ASP A 117 -1.84 20.74 5.27
N VAL A 118 -0.64 21.32 5.19
CA VAL A 118 -0.10 21.87 3.94
C VAL A 118 0.15 20.74 2.94
N GLY A 119 0.71 19.62 3.40
CA GLY A 119 0.89 18.43 2.59
C GLY A 119 -0.43 17.90 2.00
N ILE A 120 -1.47 17.82 2.81
CA ILE A 120 -2.82 17.40 2.38
C ILE A 120 -3.38 18.39 1.35
N ALA A 121 -3.28 19.70 1.59
CA ALA A 121 -3.77 20.71 0.65
C ALA A 121 -3.09 20.60 -0.73
N LEU A 122 -1.77 20.37 -0.76
CA LEU A 122 -1.01 20.15 -1.99
C LEU A 122 -1.46 18.88 -2.73
N LEU A 123 -1.64 17.76 -2.01
CA LEU A 123 -2.10 16.51 -2.58
C LEU A 123 -3.54 16.61 -3.12
N ARG A 124 -4.42 17.34 -2.43
CA ARG A 124 -5.79 17.63 -2.92
C ARG A 124 -5.80 18.46 -4.19
N ARG A 125 -4.93 19.47 -4.28
CA ARG A 125 -4.73 20.21 -5.54
C ARG A 125 -4.21 19.27 -6.64
N GLY A 126 -3.30 18.37 -6.31
CA GLY A 126 -2.79 17.33 -7.21
C GLY A 126 -3.91 16.42 -7.73
N LEU A 127 -4.83 15.98 -6.88
CA LEU A 127 -6.00 15.19 -7.30
C LEU A 127 -6.83 15.92 -8.37
N GLY A 128 -7.06 17.22 -8.19
CA GLY A 128 -7.83 18.03 -9.15
C GLY A 128 -7.13 18.18 -10.51
N ILE A 129 -5.80 18.36 -10.51
CA ILE A 129 -5.01 18.37 -11.75
C ILE A 129 -5.04 17.00 -12.42
N SER A 130 -4.92 15.93 -11.64
CA SER A 130 -4.96 14.55 -12.13
C SER A 130 -6.28 14.24 -12.83
N ALA A 131 -7.43 14.62 -12.24
CA ALA A 131 -8.75 14.46 -12.86
C ALA A 131 -8.92 15.29 -14.14
N ARG A 132 -8.32 16.48 -14.22
CA ARG A 132 -8.31 17.28 -15.46
C ARG A 132 -7.49 16.60 -16.56
N LEU A 133 -6.28 16.13 -16.25
CA LEU A 133 -5.43 15.42 -17.19
C LEU A 133 -6.06 14.10 -17.66
N GLU A 134 -6.74 13.38 -16.77
CA GLU A 134 -7.50 12.17 -17.10
C GLU A 134 -8.53 12.45 -18.21
N ARG A 135 -9.31 13.53 -18.08
CA ARG A 135 -10.27 13.99 -19.10
C ARG A 135 -9.61 14.44 -20.41
N GLN A 136 -8.32 14.76 -20.38
CA GLN A 136 -7.51 15.10 -21.55
C GLN A 136 -6.82 13.88 -22.17
N GLY A 137 -7.12 12.66 -21.70
CA GLY A 137 -6.62 11.41 -22.28
C GLY A 137 -5.56 10.70 -21.44
N PHE A 138 -5.11 11.28 -20.31
CA PHE A 138 -4.17 10.61 -19.40
C PHE A 138 -4.88 9.59 -18.49
N GLY A 139 -5.56 8.61 -19.07
CA GLY A 139 -6.35 7.60 -18.36
C GLY A 139 -5.64 6.88 -17.19
N PRO A 140 -4.34 6.52 -17.29
CA PRO A 140 -3.62 5.88 -16.18
C PRO A 140 -3.61 6.71 -14.89
N LEU A 141 -3.81 8.02 -14.94
CA LEU A 141 -3.78 8.88 -13.76
C LEU A 141 -4.84 8.55 -12.71
N ILE A 142 -5.89 7.81 -13.07
CA ILE A 142 -6.88 7.34 -12.09
C ILE A 142 -6.26 6.44 -11.01
N TYR A 143 -5.26 5.62 -11.35
CA TYR A 143 -4.53 4.78 -10.39
C TYR A 143 -3.67 5.64 -9.45
N ARG A 144 -3.04 6.69 -9.99
CA ARG A 144 -2.27 7.66 -9.20
C ARG A 144 -3.14 8.46 -8.25
N ARG A 145 -4.40 8.74 -8.60
CA ARG A 145 -5.33 9.42 -7.68
C ARG A 145 -5.59 8.58 -6.43
N ILE A 146 -5.69 7.26 -6.57
CA ILE A 146 -5.78 6.36 -5.41
C ILE A 146 -4.48 6.41 -4.58
N GLU A 147 -3.31 6.39 -5.22
CA GLU A 147 -2.03 6.60 -4.51
C GLU A 147 -2.00 7.93 -3.72
N GLN A 148 -2.53 9.02 -4.28
CA GLN A 148 -2.63 10.30 -3.59
C GLN A 148 -3.60 10.24 -2.40
N VAL A 149 -4.72 9.54 -2.53
CA VAL A 149 -5.66 9.28 -1.43
C VAL A 149 -4.98 8.49 -0.31
N GLN A 150 -4.22 7.44 -0.66
CA GLN A 150 -3.41 6.66 0.29
C GLN A 150 -2.37 7.52 1.02
N ASN A 151 -1.70 8.42 0.29
CA ASN A 151 -0.74 9.35 0.86
C ASN A 151 -1.40 10.34 1.83
N ILE A 152 -2.60 10.85 1.52
CA ILE A 152 -3.38 11.69 2.45
C ILE A 152 -3.75 10.89 3.70
N ALA A 153 -4.22 9.65 3.56
CA ALA A 153 -4.51 8.79 4.70
C ALA A 153 -3.28 8.58 5.61
N ASN A 154 -2.09 8.38 5.03
CA ASN A 154 -0.84 8.28 5.81
C ASN A 154 -0.51 9.55 6.60
N ILE A 155 -0.77 10.73 6.03
CA ILE A 155 -0.60 12.00 6.76
C ILE A 155 -1.59 12.07 7.94
N LEU A 156 -2.85 11.70 7.70
CA LEU A 156 -3.90 11.70 8.73
C LEU A 156 -3.58 10.74 9.88
N PHE A 157 -3.10 9.52 9.61
CA PHE A 157 -2.64 8.60 10.66
C PHE A 157 -1.53 9.21 11.51
N ARG A 158 -0.53 9.86 10.88
CA ARG A 158 0.57 10.51 11.59
C ARG A 158 0.09 11.67 12.47
N GLN A 159 -0.95 12.38 12.04
CA GLN A 159 -1.63 13.42 12.81
C GLN A 159 -2.62 12.89 13.85
N GLN A 160 -2.67 11.56 14.08
CA GLN A 160 -3.61 10.91 14.98
C GLN A 160 -5.09 11.07 14.60
N GLN A 161 -5.39 11.44 13.35
CA GLN A 161 -6.74 11.49 12.79
C GLN A 161 -7.15 10.12 12.23
N VAL A 162 -7.10 9.10 13.09
CA VAL A 162 -7.20 7.68 12.71
C VAL A 162 -8.53 7.36 12.03
N GLU A 163 -9.66 7.83 12.58
CA GLU A 163 -10.98 7.60 12.00
C GLU A 163 -11.12 8.20 10.59
N ALA A 164 -10.64 9.44 10.39
CA ALA A 164 -10.65 10.07 9.08
C ALA A 164 -9.76 9.33 8.06
N ALA A 165 -8.61 8.83 8.51
CA ALA A 165 -7.72 8.04 7.69
C ALA A 165 -8.34 6.69 7.29
N ASN A 166 -8.96 5.99 8.24
CA ASN A 166 -9.66 4.73 8.01
C ASN A 166 -10.85 4.90 7.06
N GLN A 167 -11.67 5.93 7.26
CA GLN A 167 -12.78 6.24 6.36
C GLN A 167 -12.29 6.47 4.93
N LEU A 168 -11.18 7.22 4.77
CA LEU A 168 -10.61 7.49 3.46
C LEU A 168 -10.06 6.22 2.78
N LEU A 169 -9.40 5.34 3.53
CA LEU A 169 -8.96 4.03 3.01
C LEU A 169 -10.14 3.13 2.64
N SER A 170 -11.19 3.10 3.46
CA SER A 170 -12.40 2.33 3.18
C SER A 170 -13.04 2.80 1.86
N ASN A 171 -13.21 4.11 1.70
CA ASN A 171 -13.72 4.71 0.47
C ASN A 171 -12.85 4.35 -0.76
N ALA A 172 -11.52 4.37 -0.61
CA ALA A 172 -10.59 4.00 -1.68
C ALA A 172 -10.74 2.53 -2.08
N LEU A 173 -10.81 1.62 -1.10
CA LEU A 173 -11.06 0.19 -1.34
C LEU A 173 -12.40 -0.03 -2.03
N THR A 174 -13.47 0.58 -1.52
CA THR A 174 -14.81 0.48 -2.08
C THR A 174 -14.86 0.93 -3.53
N PHE A 175 -14.16 2.02 -3.89
CA PHE A 175 -14.10 2.45 -5.29
C PHE A 175 -13.28 1.49 -6.16
N VAL A 176 -12.07 1.10 -5.74
CA VAL A 176 -11.19 0.21 -6.52
C VAL A 176 -11.83 -1.16 -6.75
N HIS A 177 -12.69 -1.61 -5.83
CA HIS A 177 -13.38 -2.89 -5.92
C HIS A 177 -14.74 -2.81 -6.62
N THR A 178 -15.59 -1.85 -6.25
CA THR A 178 -17.01 -1.81 -6.67
C THR A 178 -17.37 -0.65 -7.59
N GLY A 179 -16.46 0.32 -7.78
CA GLY A 179 -16.73 1.55 -8.52
C GLY A 179 -17.55 2.60 -7.78
N ARG A 180 -18.02 2.31 -6.56
CA ARG A 180 -18.75 3.28 -5.73
C ARG A 180 -17.80 4.37 -5.24
N ALA A 181 -17.96 5.59 -5.75
CA ALA A 181 -17.16 6.76 -5.39
C ALA A 181 -17.90 7.62 -4.36
N GLN A 182 -17.57 7.45 -3.07
CA GLN A 182 -18.09 8.30 -2.00
C GLN A 182 -16.93 8.74 -1.10
N GLY A 183 -16.88 10.01 -0.73
CA GLY A 183 -15.91 10.52 0.26
C GLY A 183 -14.43 10.39 -0.17
N LEU A 184 -14.15 10.45 -1.48
CA LEU A 184 -12.80 10.38 -2.05
C LEU A 184 -12.19 11.77 -2.35
N LEU A 185 -12.60 12.79 -1.59
CA LEU A 185 -12.10 14.18 -1.64
C LEU A 185 -12.39 14.95 -2.94
N LEU A 186 -12.83 14.26 -4.00
CA LEU A 186 -13.35 14.76 -5.27
C LEU A 186 -14.53 13.87 -5.71
N ASP A 187 -15.44 14.43 -6.48
CA ASP A 187 -16.62 13.71 -7.00
C ASP A 187 -16.38 13.09 -8.39
N ASP A 188 -15.35 13.54 -9.10
CA ASP A 188 -15.08 13.20 -10.52
C ASP A 188 -14.27 11.91 -10.66
N TRP A 189 -14.88 10.74 -10.48
CA TRP A 189 -14.21 9.42 -10.59
C TRP A 189 -14.80 8.55 -11.70
N ASP A 190 -13.93 8.02 -12.57
CA ASP A 190 -14.34 7.17 -13.69
C ASP A 190 -14.01 5.68 -13.46
N TRP A 191 -15.00 4.94 -12.95
CA TRP A 191 -14.85 3.50 -12.76
C TRP A 191 -14.56 2.73 -14.05
N ALA A 192 -15.08 3.18 -15.20
CA ALA A 192 -14.85 2.50 -16.47
C ALA A 192 -13.38 2.57 -16.89
N THR A 193 -12.70 3.69 -16.62
CA THR A 193 -11.25 3.83 -16.84
C THR A 193 -10.45 2.96 -15.86
N MET A 194 -10.81 2.95 -14.57
CA MET A 194 -10.13 2.12 -13.55
C MET A 194 -10.13 0.62 -13.92
N ARG A 195 -11.26 0.09 -14.42
CA ARG A 195 -11.37 -1.33 -14.82
C ARG A 195 -10.74 -1.67 -16.18
N ARG A 196 -10.29 -0.68 -16.95
CA ARG A 196 -9.79 -0.89 -18.32
C ARG A 196 -8.47 -1.63 -18.35
N VAL A 197 -7.57 -1.35 -17.40
CA VAL A 197 -6.28 -2.02 -17.27
C VAL A 197 -6.28 -2.87 -16.01
N ARG A 198 -6.76 -4.12 -16.13
CA ARG A 198 -6.97 -5.01 -14.98
C ARG A 198 -5.74 -5.16 -14.09
N THR A 199 -4.56 -5.32 -14.67
CA THR A 199 -3.31 -5.42 -13.91
C THR A 199 -3.04 -4.21 -13.00
N LEU A 200 -3.34 -2.98 -13.47
CA LEU A 200 -3.17 -1.78 -12.66
C LEU A 200 -4.23 -1.67 -11.58
N GLN A 201 -5.46 -2.11 -11.86
CA GLN A 201 -6.51 -2.22 -10.85
C GLN A 201 -6.09 -3.18 -9.73
N GLU A 202 -5.59 -4.37 -10.08
CA GLU A 202 -5.14 -5.36 -9.10
C GLU A 202 -3.95 -4.86 -8.27
N SER A 203 -2.98 -4.21 -8.91
CA SER A 203 -1.84 -3.60 -8.21
C SER A 203 -2.28 -2.45 -7.28
N THR A 204 -3.29 -1.68 -7.69
CA THR A 204 -3.86 -0.62 -6.86
C THR A 204 -4.60 -1.21 -5.66
N LEU A 205 -5.42 -2.25 -5.86
CA LEU A 205 -6.13 -2.94 -4.78
C LEU A 205 -5.15 -3.54 -3.76
N GLU A 206 -4.12 -4.24 -4.23
CA GLU A 206 -3.05 -4.79 -3.40
C GLU A 206 -2.35 -3.69 -2.59
N ALA A 207 -2.07 -2.53 -3.20
CA ALA A 207 -1.41 -1.42 -2.51
C ALA A 207 -2.28 -0.84 -1.37
N VAL A 208 -3.59 -0.71 -1.59
CA VAL A 208 -4.51 -0.20 -0.55
C VAL A 208 -4.66 -1.22 0.58
N LEU A 209 -4.82 -2.51 0.26
CA LEU A 209 -4.89 -3.57 1.28
C LEU A 209 -3.55 -3.76 2.02
N SER A 210 -2.41 -3.59 1.35
CA SER A 210 -1.09 -3.61 2.02
C SER A 210 -0.98 -2.50 3.06
N GLN A 211 -1.47 -1.30 2.75
CA GLN A 211 -1.51 -0.20 3.71
C GLN A 211 -2.45 -0.55 4.87
N LEU A 212 -3.63 -1.11 4.58
CA LEU A 212 -4.56 -1.56 5.61
C LEU A 212 -3.93 -2.62 6.55
N ALA A 213 -3.21 -3.60 5.99
CA ALA A 213 -2.50 -4.62 6.75
C ALA A 213 -1.43 -4.00 7.67
N ALA A 214 -0.64 -3.05 7.16
CA ALA A 214 0.36 -2.34 7.96
C ALA A 214 -0.28 -1.54 9.12
N GLN A 215 -1.39 -0.84 8.85
CA GLN A 215 -2.12 -0.09 9.90
C GLN A 215 -2.75 -1.02 10.93
N ASN A 216 -3.34 -2.13 10.50
CA ASN A 216 -3.86 -3.14 11.41
C ASN A 216 -2.75 -3.73 12.31
N THR A 217 -1.55 -3.95 11.77
CA THR A 217 -0.40 -4.36 12.58
C THR A 217 -0.04 -3.30 13.62
N GLN A 218 0.05 -2.04 13.22
CA GLN A 218 0.42 -0.93 14.11
C GLN A 218 -0.59 -0.73 15.26
N TYR A 219 -1.89 -0.79 14.97
CA TYR A 219 -2.95 -0.53 15.93
C TYR A 219 -3.47 -1.81 16.61
N MET A 220 -2.84 -2.97 16.40
CA MET A 220 -3.40 -4.26 16.82
C MET A 220 -3.76 -4.34 18.31
N ALA A 221 -2.97 -3.69 19.17
CA ALA A 221 -3.14 -3.61 20.62
C ALA A 221 -3.70 -2.26 21.12
N ASP A 222 -4.15 -1.40 20.21
CA ASP A 222 -4.74 -0.10 20.55
C ASP A 222 -6.06 -0.24 21.33
N ALA A 223 -6.42 0.73 22.16
CA ALA A 223 -7.64 0.65 22.95
C ALA A 223 -8.94 0.78 22.12
N VAL A 224 -8.88 1.46 20.98
CA VAL A 224 -10.05 1.80 20.16
C VAL A 224 -9.97 1.13 18.78
N TYR A 225 -8.81 1.22 18.14
CA TYR A 225 -8.61 0.77 16.76
C TYR A 225 -7.91 -0.60 16.69
N HIS A 226 -8.14 -1.48 17.68
CA HIS A 226 -7.57 -2.83 17.71
C HIS A 226 -8.08 -3.74 16.59
N ASN A 227 -7.56 -4.96 16.59
CA ASN A 227 -7.88 -6.02 15.62
C ASN A 227 -9.40 -6.23 15.40
N GLU A 228 -10.25 -6.06 16.42
CA GLU A 228 -11.71 -6.24 16.28
C GLU A 228 -12.36 -5.10 15.48
N TYR A 229 -11.90 -3.86 15.69
CA TYR A 229 -12.33 -2.71 14.88
C TYR A 229 -12.07 -3.00 13.40
N TYR A 230 -10.85 -3.44 13.06
CA TYR A 230 -10.49 -3.76 11.67
C TYR A 230 -11.31 -4.92 11.09
N HIS A 231 -11.60 -5.94 11.89
CA HIS A 231 -12.49 -7.02 11.47
C HIS A 231 -13.89 -6.51 11.12
N ARG A 232 -14.49 -5.70 12.01
CA ARG A 232 -15.85 -5.17 11.83
C ARG A 232 -15.95 -4.15 10.69
N VAL A 233 -14.97 -3.26 10.57
CA VAL A 233 -15.01 -2.12 9.64
C VAL A 233 -14.52 -2.50 8.25
N PHE A 234 -13.54 -3.40 8.15
CA PHE A 234 -12.92 -3.75 6.87
C PHE A 234 -13.08 -5.24 6.55
N PHE A 235 -12.50 -6.13 7.35
CA PHE A 235 -12.22 -7.49 6.89
C PHE A 235 -13.47 -8.32 6.63
N ARG A 236 -14.50 -8.19 7.46
CA ARG A 236 -15.72 -8.99 7.33
C ARG A 236 -16.49 -8.64 6.06
N GLY A 237 -16.71 -7.35 5.81
CA GLY A 237 -17.40 -6.89 4.61
C GLY A 237 -16.61 -7.18 3.33
N LEU A 238 -15.30 -6.89 3.34
CA LEU A 238 -14.44 -7.14 2.18
C LEU A 238 -14.39 -8.62 1.82
N LEU A 239 -14.34 -9.54 2.79
CA LEU A 239 -14.34 -10.98 2.51
C LEU A 239 -15.61 -11.44 1.79
N GLN A 240 -16.76 -10.82 2.09
CA GLN A 240 -18.05 -11.18 1.49
C GLN A 240 -18.20 -10.66 0.05
N GLU A 241 -17.58 -9.51 -0.24
CA GLU A 241 -17.73 -8.84 -1.54
C GLU A 241 -16.60 -9.16 -2.52
N LEU A 242 -15.40 -9.49 -2.03
CA LEU A 242 -14.21 -9.66 -2.87
C LEU A 242 -14.33 -10.88 -3.81
N GLU A 243 -14.43 -10.61 -5.11
CA GLU A 243 -14.40 -11.64 -6.16
C GLU A 243 -13.04 -12.35 -6.18
N THR A 244 -13.02 -13.65 -6.49
CA THR A 244 -11.79 -14.47 -6.55
C THR A 244 -11.44 -14.89 -7.98
N ASP A 245 -11.64 -14.00 -8.95
CA ASP A 245 -11.49 -14.24 -10.39
C ASP A 245 -10.05 -14.08 -10.90
N THR A 246 -9.15 -13.52 -10.09
CA THR A 246 -7.71 -13.39 -10.40
C THR A 246 -6.87 -13.99 -9.29
N TYR A 247 -5.63 -14.38 -9.62
CA TYR A 247 -4.67 -14.86 -8.63
C TYR A 247 -4.45 -13.84 -7.50
N ASN A 248 -4.29 -12.54 -7.82
CA ASN A 248 -4.13 -11.50 -6.80
C ASN A 248 -5.31 -11.50 -5.80
N ARG A 249 -6.54 -11.55 -6.31
CA ARG A 249 -7.71 -11.56 -5.43
C ARG A 249 -7.90 -12.86 -4.66
N VAL A 250 -7.50 -14.00 -5.20
CA VAL A 250 -7.45 -15.27 -4.44
C VAL A 250 -6.50 -15.14 -3.25
N VAL A 251 -5.29 -14.59 -3.46
CA VAL A 251 -4.34 -14.34 -2.37
C VAL A 251 -4.94 -13.40 -1.33
N LEU A 252 -5.49 -12.25 -1.76
CA LEU A 252 -6.10 -11.28 -0.85
C LEU A 252 -7.31 -11.86 -0.09
N TYR A 253 -8.13 -12.69 -0.76
CA TYR A 253 -9.25 -13.41 -0.15
C TYR A 253 -8.76 -14.38 0.92
N ASN A 254 -7.74 -15.19 0.64
CA ASN A 254 -7.19 -16.15 1.60
C ASN A 254 -6.61 -15.44 2.84
N TRP A 255 -5.95 -14.30 2.64
CA TRP A 255 -5.49 -13.46 3.76
C TRP A 255 -6.68 -12.95 4.60
N LEU A 256 -7.70 -12.35 3.96
CA LEU A 256 -8.91 -11.89 4.65
C LEU A 256 -9.63 -13.03 5.38
N TYR A 257 -9.68 -14.23 4.78
CA TYR A 257 -10.28 -15.42 5.38
C TYR A 257 -9.56 -15.80 6.68
N ALA A 258 -8.23 -15.87 6.66
CA ALA A 258 -7.44 -16.11 7.87
C ALA A 258 -7.72 -15.04 8.93
N LYS A 259 -7.71 -13.74 8.58
CA LYS A 259 -8.00 -12.63 9.51
C LYS A 259 -9.38 -12.74 10.16
N ASN A 260 -10.42 -13.05 9.38
CA ASN A 260 -11.78 -13.20 9.89
C ASN A 260 -11.94 -14.43 10.79
N SER A 261 -11.25 -15.53 10.48
CA SER A 261 -11.41 -16.78 11.23
C SER A 261 -11.08 -16.66 12.72
N TYR A 262 -10.23 -15.72 13.13
CA TYR A 262 -10.00 -15.45 14.55
C TYR A 262 -11.27 -15.03 15.28
N PHE A 263 -12.04 -14.11 14.70
CA PHE A 263 -13.24 -13.56 15.32
C PHE A 263 -14.46 -14.47 15.17
N GLU A 264 -14.52 -15.22 14.06
CA GLU A 264 -15.66 -16.09 13.76
C GLU A 264 -15.52 -17.48 14.40
N ARG A 265 -14.29 -17.97 14.61
CA ARG A 265 -14.01 -19.36 15.02
C ARG A 265 -12.92 -19.51 16.08
N GLY A 266 -12.24 -18.43 16.46
CA GLY A 266 -11.25 -18.41 17.53
C GLY A 266 -9.80 -18.63 17.08
N ALA A 267 -8.90 -18.59 18.07
CA ALA A 267 -7.45 -18.58 17.86
C ALA A 267 -6.88 -19.81 17.14
N GLU A 268 -7.41 -20.99 17.41
CA GLU A 268 -6.90 -22.24 16.84
C GLU A 268 -7.15 -22.30 15.32
N GLU A 269 -8.36 -21.96 14.91
CA GLU A 269 -8.73 -21.86 13.50
C GLU A 269 -7.89 -20.78 12.78
N PHE A 270 -7.70 -19.63 13.43
CA PHE A 270 -6.82 -18.58 12.91
C PHE A 270 -5.40 -19.08 12.66
N LEU A 271 -4.78 -19.75 13.64
CA LEU A 271 -3.41 -20.25 13.49
C LEU A 271 -3.30 -21.28 12.36
N ARG A 272 -4.31 -22.14 12.19
CA ARG A 272 -4.37 -23.09 11.08
C ARG A 272 -4.45 -22.37 9.73
N ASN A 273 -5.40 -21.45 9.56
CA ASN A 273 -5.59 -20.75 8.28
C ASN A 273 -4.41 -19.81 7.97
N ALA A 274 -3.80 -19.21 8.99
CA ALA A 274 -2.57 -18.44 8.83
C ALA A 274 -1.42 -19.31 8.34
N LEU A 275 -1.29 -20.53 8.86
CA LEU A 275 -0.28 -21.47 8.42
C LEU A 275 -0.52 -21.96 6.99
N GLU A 276 -1.77 -22.27 6.62
CA GLU A 276 -2.14 -22.61 5.24
C GLU A 276 -1.73 -21.51 4.27
N PHE A 277 -1.97 -20.23 4.62
CA PHE A 277 -1.54 -19.08 3.83
C PHE A 277 -0.01 -18.96 3.74
N LEU A 278 0.72 -19.23 4.83
CA LEU A 278 2.18 -19.16 4.87
C LEU A 278 2.86 -20.32 4.11
N ALA A 279 2.23 -21.48 4.08
CA ALA A 279 2.74 -22.69 3.44
C ALA A 279 2.46 -22.78 1.94
N ASP A 280 1.63 -21.90 1.39
CA ASP A 280 1.29 -21.87 -0.02
C ASP A 280 2.48 -21.32 -0.85
N GLU A 281 3.19 -22.23 -1.51
CA GLU A 281 4.36 -21.95 -2.37
C GLU A 281 3.99 -21.12 -3.60
N ALA A 282 2.71 -21.05 -3.98
CA ALA A 282 2.26 -20.15 -5.03
C ALA A 282 2.26 -18.69 -4.56
N ILE A 283 2.21 -18.40 -3.25
CA ILE A 283 2.19 -17.03 -2.70
C ILE A 283 3.62 -16.49 -2.58
N THR A 284 4.00 -15.72 -3.60
CA THR A 284 5.34 -15.12 -3.70
C THR A 284 5.64 -14.08 -2.61
N ALA A 285 6.92 -13.69 -2.54
CA ALA A 285 7.41 -12.64 -1.64
C ALA A 285 6.73 -11.27 -1.81
N ALA A 286 6.08 -11.01 -2.94
CA ALA A 286 5.33 -9.77 -3.15
C ALA A 286 4.20 -9.57 -2.14
N TYR A 287 3.70 -10.67 -1.53
CA TYR A 287 2.61 -10.68 -0.55
C TYR A 287 3.12 -10.82 0.89
N ASP A 288 4.42 -10.69 1.14
CA ASP A 288 5.00 -10.90 2.47
C ASP A 288 4.50 -9.89 3.51
N VAL A 289 3.98 -8.73 3.09
CA VAL A 289 3.30 -7.78 3.99
C VAL A 289 2.06 -8.41 4.65
N PHE A 290 1.32 -9.25 3.92
CA PHE A 290 0.15 -9.95 4.43
C PHE A 290 0.55 -11.11 5.35
N LYS A 291 1.61 -11.85 4.98
CA LYS A 291 2.22 -12.87 5.84
C LYS A 291 2.68 -12.27 7.17
N ALA A 292 3.39 -11.14 7.12
CA ALA A 292 3.84 -10.40 8.29
C ALA A 292 2.68 -9.94 9.18
N ASN A 293 1.57 -9.47 8.60
CA ASN A 293 0.38 -9.10 9.36
C ASN A 293 -0.27 -10.31 10.08
N LEU A 294 -0.28 -11.50 9.46
CA LEU A 294 -0.76 -12.73 10.11
C LEU A 294 0.17 -13.15 11.26
N LEU A 295 1.49 -13.12 11.05
CA LEU A 295 2.46 -13.43 12.10
C LEU A 295 2.38 -12.44 13.28
N ALA A 296 2.18 -11.15 13.01
CA ALA A 296 1.94 -10.15 14.05
C ALA A 296 0.69 -10.49 14.88
N GLN A 297 -0.39 -10.96 14.25
CA GLN A 297 -1.57 -11.43 14.97
C GLN A 297 -1.30 -12.72 15.77
N ALA A 298 -0.47 -13.64 15.27
CA ALA A 298 -0.06 -14.82 16.05
C ALA A 298 0.74 -14.42 17.31
N ILE A 299 1.64 -13.44 17.21
CA ILE A 299 2.34 -12.85 18.37
C ILE A 299 1.33 -12.24 19.34
N TRP A 300 0.39 -11.43 18.85
CA TRP A 300 -0.65 -10.83 19.68
C TRP A 300 -1.50 -11.90 20.39
N VAL A 301 -1.92 -12.96 19.68
CA VAL A 301 -2.64 -14.12 20.26
C VAL A 301 -1.82 -14.78 21.37
N SER A 302 -0.51 -14.95 21.19
CA SER A 302 0.40 -15.49 22.21
C SER A 302 0.43 -14.61 23.47
N LYS A 303 0.46 -13.29 23.29
CA LYS A 303 0.49 -12.32 24.40
C LYS A 303 -0.82 -12.28 25.21
N GLN A 304 -1.96 -12.62 24.60
CA GLN A 304 -3.25 -12.69 25.30
C GLN A 304 -3.42 -13.97 26.15
N GLN A 305 -2.50 -14.93 26.07
CA GLN A 305 -2.60 -16.17 26.86
C GLN A 305 -2.17 -15.93 28.31
N ALA A 306 -2.85 -16.58 29.26
CA ALA A 306 -2.53 -16.48 30.70
C ALA A 306 -1.09 -16.93 31.02
N THR A 307 -0.53 -17.85 30.25
CA THR A 307 0.87 -18.26 30.34
C THR A 307 1.65 -17.59 29.21
N HIS A 308 2.35 -16.51 29.53
CA HIS A 308 3.21 -15.83 28.56
C HIS A 308 4.38 -16.75 28.16
N ARG A 309 4.55 -16.98 26.85
CA ARG A 309 5.60 -17.81 26.25
C ARG A 309 6.51 -16.97 25.34
N PRO A 310 7.48 -16.21 25.90
CA PRO A 310 8.36 -15.35 25.10
C PRO A 310 9.18 -16.13 24.06
N GLU A 311 9.47 -17.41 24.30
CA GLU A 311 10.17 -18.28 23.38
C GLU A 311 9.40 -18.49 22.07
N LEU A 312 8.07 -18.64 22.14
CA LEU A 312 7.23 -18.84 20.94
C LEU A 312 7.11 -17.55 20.14
N ILE A 313 7.09 -16.40 20.82
CA ILE A 313 7.12 -15.09 20.16
C ILE A 313 8.45 -14.91 19.43
N GLY A 314 9.58 -15.23 20.08
CA GLY A 314 10.90 -15.20 19.48
C GLY A 314 10.97 -16.03 18.20
N SER A 315 10.50 -17.28 18.22
CA SER A 315 10.46 -18.13 17.03
C SER A 315 9.62 -17.56 15.88
N ILE A 316 8.50 -16.90 16.17
CA ILE A 316 7.68 -16.23 15.13
C ILE A 316 8.43 -15.04 14.53
N GLN A 317 9.13 -14.26 15.36
CA GLN A 317 9.95 -13.14 14.90
C GLN A 317 11.12 -13.61 14.05
N ASP A 318 11.83 -14.65 14.49
CA ASP A 318 12.95 -15.25 13.76
C ASP A 318 12.51 -15.77 12.39
N PHE A 319 11.35 -16.43 12.30
CA PHE A 319 10.78 -16.84 11.02
C PHE A 319 10.55 -15.64 10.10
N ALA A 320 9.93 -14.57 10.60
CA ALA A 320 9.67 -13.37 9.81
C ALA A 320 10.96 -12.73 9.29
N GLU A 321 11.98 -12.58 10.14
CA GLU A 321 13.25 -11.94 9.79
C GLU A 321 14.09 -12.77 8.81
N THR A 322 13.98 -14.09 8.87
CA THR A 322 14.79 -15.00 8.02
C THR A 322 14.10 -15.37 6.71
N THR A 323 12.76 -15.29 6.66
CA THR A 323 11.98 -15.83 5.54
C THR A 323 11.23 -14.75 4.75
N LEU A 324 10.85 -13.63 5.38
CA LEU A 324 10.02 -12.61 4.74
C LEU A 324 10.83 -11.37 4.36
N VAL A 325 10.50 -10.77 3.22
CA VAL A 325 11.13 -9.54 2.73
C VAL A 325 10.12 -8.45 2.41
N ASP A 326 10.50 -7.19 2.64
CA ASP A 326 9.73 -6.03 2.23
C ASP A 326 9.86 -5.79 0.72
N ARG A 327 9.14 -4.78 0.21
CA ARG A 327 9.21 -4.39 -1.21
C ARG A 327 10.60 -3.91 -1.67
N ALA A 328 11.50 -3.61 -0.74
CA ALA A 328 12.89 -3.26 -1.02
C ALA A 328 13.85 -4.46 -0.87
N GLY A 329 13.32 -5.66 -0.63
CA GLY A 329 14.10 -6.89 -0.43
C GLY A 329 14.77 -6.97 0.94
N LYS A 330 14.35 -6.16 1.92
CA LYS A 330 14.91 -6.19 3.28
C LYS A 330 14.09 -7.11 4.17
N ALA A 331 14.76 -7.83 5.07
CA ALA A 331 14.11 -8.65 6.09
C ALA A 331 13.02 -7.87 6.86
N ILE A 332 11.84 -8.47 7.00
CA ILE A 332 10.75 -7.87 7.78
C ILE A 332 10.95 -8.16 9.26
N ARG A 333 11.01 -7.10 10.07
CA ARG A 333 11.06 -7.18 11.53
C ARG A 333 9.69 -6.91 12.13
N LEU A 334 9.17 -7.87 12.90
CA LEU A 334 7.92 -7.70 13.62
C LEU A 334 8.18 -6.99 14.95
N VAL A 335 7.57 -5.83 15.13
CA VAL A 335 7.64 -5.10 16.40
C VAL A 335 6.79 -5.86 17.43
N ALA A 336 7.40 -6.20 18.57
CA ALA A 336 6.75 -6.91 19.64
C ALA A 336 5.70 -6.04 20.33
#